data_AF-A0A2E3Y8N5-F1
#
_entry.id   AF-A0A2E3Y8N5-F1
#
_cell.length_a   1.000
_cell.length_b   1.000
_cell.length_c   1.000
_cell.angle_alpha   90.00
_cell.angle_beta   90.00
_cell.angle_gamma   90.00
#
_symmetry.space_group_name_H-M   'P 1'
#
loop_
_entity.id
_entity.type
_entity.pdbx_description
1 polymer ?
#
loop_
_entity_poly.entity_id
_entity_poly.type
_entity_poly.pdbx_seq_one_letter_code
_entity_poly.pdbx_strand_id
1 'polypeptide(L)'
;MPTLSAADHEHFIEHGYVVLRAAVPHDTIEVAVEYLEAHPDDRGRQTDVVSACTTERMLDGIAELFGAPTYTLARRRGGNNMPRPYQPDGEWVEPVAHVDDSYPTTMPNGWAVGSFIFLTKVRPRGGAFVVFPGSYLRYRQQLAASCHCIKGAAAMVENSGEGQPFLAEPGDVLLFHHLTGHTGSDNLADPVTRHALLSRWYPEQRIVPGAKPFDHMTTIEKVNSARYLADRFDLPSPVTPQATASTTLADGLDLGADIRAHAILHHGGRFHLLATSESDTTRLRHWVSEAGLDWSELEHVRTTEDPIKGIQFHQYDLDVILAVTDEAGSTQLSSCNDLQRWLVFARRSENLVMTPWFVYANYPSKVAGGRALFEVKTQQPSRLVCRWGDRWQDVAEWETDSEALFAEDQATIEDVTIAAHVGDSTCTFVVDLLHGGESSPYYVQPVDVAVAMESLQPLPFSTPTTPSRLRIVNRSRNYWLVTYLRTASAGQRRLFWGFIDWSDPTPTLEELSTPAALEEAQAIVGFI
;
A
#
# COMPACT_ATOMS: atom_id res chain seq x y z
N MET A 1 11.41 28.74 20.41
CA MET A 1 10.27 28.23 21.20
C MET A 1 9.57 27.18 20.34
N PRO A 2 9.04 26.10 20.93
CA PRO A 2 8.35 25.08 20.15
C PRO A 2 7.15 25.69 19.43
N THR A 3 6.92 25.25 18.21
CA THR A 3 5.79 25.67 17.37
C THR A 3 4.51 24.97 17.80
N LEU A 4 4.62 23.70 18.19
CA LEU A 4 3.56 22.87 18.73
C LEU A 4 3.68 22.76 20.25
N SER A 5 2.57 22.92 20.95
CA SER A 5 2.49 22.64 22.37
C SER A 5 2.38 21.14 22.64
N ALA A 6 2.58 20.71 23.89
CA ALA A 6 2.34 19.32 24.27
C ALA A 6 0.89 18.87 23.96
N ALA A 7 -0.09 19.77 24.10
CA ALA A 7 -1.48 19.50 23.77
C ALA A 7 -1.70 19.33 22.26
N ASP A 8 -0.92 20.01 21.42
CA ASP A 8 -0.98 19.87 19.97
C ASP A 8 -0.45 18.50 19.51
N HIS A 9 0.67 18.06 20.10
CA HIS A 9 1.20 16.71 19.88
C HIS A 9 0.20 15.63 20.33
N GLU A 10 -0.46 15.87 21.46
CA GLU A 10 -1.47 14.97 22.00
C GLU A 10 -2.72 14.90 21.10
N HIS A 11 -3.20 16.06 20.65
CA HIS A 11 -4.31 16.13 19.70
C HIS A 11 -4.01 15.39 18.39
N PHE A 12 -2.77 15.48 17.89
CA PHE A 12 -2.34 14.71 16.72
C PHE A 12 -2.36 13.20 16.98
N ILE A 13 -1.98 12.76 18.18
CA ILE A 13 -2.04 11.34 18.58
C ILE A 13 -3.48 10.86 18.74
N GLU A 14 -4.39 11.67 19.25
CA GLU A 14 -5.77 11.23 19.45
C GLU A 14 -6.60 11.28 18.16
N HIS A 15 -6.35 12.28 17.32
CA HIS A 15 -7.24 12.58 16.20
C HIS A 15 -6.61 12.42 14.81
N GLY A 16 -5.29 12.31 14.73
CA GLY A 16 -4.56 12.19 13.45
C GLY A 16 -4.40 13.51 12.72
N TYR A 17 -4.66 14.65 13.36
CA TYR A 17 -4.42 15.97 12.79
C TYR A 17 -4.13 17.01 13.86
N VAL A 18 -3.55 18.15 13.46
CA VAL A 18 -3.28 19.30 14.31
C VAL A 18 -3.33 20.58 13.49
N VAL A 19 -3.55 21.72 14.13
CA VAL A 19 -3.77 23.00 13.44
C VAL A 19 -2.76 24.04 13.89
N LEU A 20 -2.04 24.61 12.92
CA LEU A 20 -1.21 25.79 13.12
C LEU A 20 -2.01 27.04 12.72
N ARG A 21 -2.43 27.82 13.71
CA ARG A 21 -3.21 29.04 13.46
C ARG A 21 -2.35 30.19 12.96
N ALA A 22 -2.84 30.90 11.94
CA ALA A 22 -2.16 32.04 11.31
C ALA A 22 -0.66 31.75 11.04
N ALA A 23 -0.37 30.58 10.46
CA ALA A 23 0.99 30.16 10.15
C ALA A 23 1.53 30.80 8.86
N VAL A 24 0.65 31.29 8.00
CA VAL A 24 1.00 32.05 6.79
C VAL A 24 0.62 33.53 6.97
N PRO A 25 1.55 34.47 6.75
CA PRO A 25 1.25 35.90 6.83
C PRO A 25 0.22 36.35 5.79
N HIS A 26 -0.60 37.33 6.17
CA HIS A 26 -1.67 37.88 5.31
C HIS A 26 -1.15 38.38 3.95
N ASP A 27 -0.09 39.18 3.94
CA ASP A 27 0.48 39.74 2.70
C ASP A 27 0.97 38.63 1.75
N THR A 28 1.44 37.50 2.29
CA THR A 28 1.83 36.33 1.48
C THR A 28 0.61 35.65 0.86
N ILE A 29 -0.50 35.60 1.60
CA ILE A 29 -1.76 35.02 1.14
C ILE A 29 -2.37 35.87 0.03
N GLU A 30 -2.43 37.19 0.19
CA GLU A 30 -2.99 38.11 -0.81
C GLU A 30 -2.30 37.94 -2.17
N VAL A 31 -0.96 37.96 -2.18
CA VAL A 31 -0.16 37.76 -3.40
C VAL A 31 -0.43 36.40 -4.04
N ALA A 32 -0.55 35.34 -3.23
CA ALA A 32 -0.82 34.00 -3.75
C ALA A 32 -2.24 33.89 -4.32
N VAL A 33 -3.26 34.46 -3.66
CA VAL A 33 -4.66 34.44 -4.14
C VAL A 33 -4.80 35.26 -5.41
N GLU A 34 -4.22 36.46 -5.48
CA GLU A 34 -4.21 37.28 -6.70
C GLU A 34 -3.60 36.53 -7.89
N TYR A 35 -2.47 35.84 -7.67
CA TYR A 35 -1.85 35.02 -8.70
C TYR A 35 -2.75 33.87 -9.15
N LEU A 36 -3.34 33.13 -8.21
CA LEU A 36 -4.16 31.94 -8.50
C LEU A 36 -5.47 32.31 -9.22
N GLU A 37 -6.10 33.43 -8.88
CA GLU A 37 -7.28 33.95 -9.57
C GLU A 37 -6.94 34.46 -10.98
N ALA A 38 -5.73 35.02 -11.18
CA ALA A 38 -5.25 35.41 -12.50
C ALA A 38 -4.85 34.22 -13.39
N HIS A 39 -4.54 33.06 -12.79
CA HIS A 39 -4.05 31.87 -13.50
C HIS A 39 -4.79 30.58 -13.05
N PRO A 40 -6.11 30.49 -13.25
CA PRO A 40 -6.93 29.41 -12.71
C PRO A 40 -6.52 28.00 -13.21
N ASP A 41 -5.94 27.91 -14.41
CA ASP A 41 -5.55 26.64 -15.03
C ASP A 41 -4.20 26.09 -14.53
N ASP A 42 -3.30 26.95 -14.02
CA ASP A 42 -1.95 26.58 -13.58
C ASP A 42 -1.95 25.82 -12.24
N ARG A 43 -2.98 26.06 -11.41
CA ARG A 43 -3.06 25.61 -10.01
C ARG A 43 -1.83 26.01 -9.17
N GLY A 44 -0.99 26.90 -9.68
CA GLY A 44 0.19 27.47 -9.03
C GLY A 44 1.31 26.46 -8.76
N ARG A 45 1.45 25.42 -9.58
CA ARG A 45 2.49 24.40 -9.39
C ARG A 45 3.88 24.99 -9.60
N GLN A 46 4.79 24.77 -8.65
CA GLN A 46 6.20 25.18 -8.71
C GLN A 46 6.42 26.69 -8.88
N THR A 47 5.45 27.52 -8.49
CA THR A 47 5.60 28.98 -8.52
C THR A 47 6.18 29.49 -7.20
N ASP A 48 6.95 30.58 -7.26
CA ASP A 48 7.54 31.19 -6.07
C ASP A 48 6.46 31.71 -5.10
N VAL A 49 5.35 32.25 -5.64
CA VAL A 49 4.25 32.80 -4.85
C VAL A 49 3.52 31.74 -4.01
N VAL A 50 3.28 30.55 -4.57
CA VAL A 50 2.68 29.42 -3.83
C VAL A 50 3.69 28.80 -2.88
N SER A 51 4.95 28.71 -3.30
CA SER A 51 6.04 28.22 -2.45
C SER A 51 6.25 29.10 -1.21
N ALA A 52 6.04 30.41 -1.33
CA ALA A 52 6.12 31.35 -0.21
C ALA A 52 5.09 31.05 0.90
N CYS A 53 3.94 30.45 0.58
CA CYS A 53 2.94 30.05 1.58
C CYS A 53 3.41 28.91 2.48
N THR A 54 4.43 28.13 2.08
CA THR A 54 5.10 27.18 2.97
C THR A 54 6.10 27.94 3.85
N THR A 55 5.69 28.29 5.07
CA THR A 55 6.49 29.10 5.99
C THR A 55 7.42 28.27 6.87
N GLU A 56 8.45 28.92 7.43
CA GLU A 56 9.35 28.27 8.41
C GLU A 56 8.59 27.77 9.64
N ARG A 57 7.60 28.52 10.12
CA ARG A 57 6.73 28.08 11.22
C ARG A 57 6.02 26.77 10.90
N MET A 58 5.51 26.61 9.69
CA MET A 58 4.88 25.36 9.27
C MET A 58 5.90 24.21 9.21
N LEU A 59 7.06 24.45 8.58
CA LEU A 59 8.13 23.47 8.47
C LEU A 59 8.68 23.04 9.83
N ASP A 60 8.76 23.95 10.79
CA ASP A 60 9.19 23.66 12.17
C ASP A 60 8.15 22.83 12.91
N GLY A 61 6.85 23.15 12.80
CA GLY A 61 5.79 22.31 13.35
C GLY A 61 5.80 20.89 12.77
N ILE A 62 6.02 20.74 11.47
CA ILE A 62 6.16 19.42 10.83
C ILE A 62 7.41 18.70 11.37
N ALA A 63 8.56 19.38 11.43
CA ALA A 63 9.80 18.83 11.97
C ALA A 63 9.65 18.39 13.45
N GLU A 64 8.87 19.11 14.25
CA GLU A 64 8.52 18.73 15.62
C GLU A 64 7.69 17.45 15.69
N LEU A 65 6.69 17.25 14.80
CA LEU A 65 5.94 15.98 14.70
C LEU A 65 6.87 14.80 14.37
N PHE A 66 7.81 15.02 13.47
CA PHE A 66 8.86 14.05 13.14
C PHE A 66 9.92 13.93 14.25
N GLY A 67 9.94 14.80 15.25
CA GLY A 67 10.93 14.79 16.33
C GLY A 67 12.35 15.00 15.83
N ALA A 68 12.54 16.01 14.96
CA ALA A 68 13.86 16.45 14.51
C ALA A 68 14.82 16.61 15.71
N PRO A 69 16.09 16.19 15.57
CA PRO A 69 16.75 15.76 14.34
C PRO A 69 16.58 14.27 13.98
N THR A 70 15.73 13.50 14.69
CA THR A 70 15.60 12.04 14.51
C THR A 70 15.27 11.65 13.07
N TYR A 71 14.22 12.26 12.50
CA TYR A 71 13.87 12.10 11.10
C TYR A 71 14.12 13.44 10.40
N THR A 72 14.96 13.42 9.38
CA THR A 72 15.24 14.60 8.58
C THR A 72 14.11 14.81 7.59
N LEU A 73 13.65 16.05 7.49
CA LEU A 73 12.64 16.45 6.52
C LEU A 73 13.32 17.23 5.41
N ALA A 74 13.12 16.79 4.16
CA ALA A 74 13.42 17.65 3.03
C ALA A 74 12.49 18.87 3.09
N ARG A 75 13.01 20.03 3.51
CA ARG A 75 12.27 21.31 3.65
C ARG A 75 11.91 21.93 2.29
N ARG A 76 11.28 21.15 1.42
CA ARG A 76 10.80 21.57 0.10
C ARG A 76 9.57 22.45 0.28
N ARG A 77 9.58 23.62 -0.38
CA ARG A 77 8.43 24.53 -0.40
C ARG A 77 7.58 24.28 -1.64
N GLY A 78 6.27 24.47 -1.50
CA GLY A 78 5.34 24.33 -2.61
C GLY A 78 3.96 23.90 -2.15
N GLY A 79 3.08 23.67 -3.12
CA GLY A 79 1.73 23.17 -2.92
C GLY A 79 0.96 23.10 -4.22
N ASN A 80 -0.15 22.38 -4.20
CA ASN A 80 -1.11 22.34 -5.29
C ASN A 80 -2.37 23.07 -4.85
N ASN A 81 -2.81 24.09 -5.62
CA ASN A 81 -4.08 24.73 -5.36
C ASN A 81 -5.24 23.74 -5.58
N MET A 82 -6.16 23.72 -4.63
CA MET A 82 -7.34 22.86 -4.60
C MET A 82 -8.61 23.71 -4.57
N PRO A 83 -8.90 24.55 -5.58
CA PRO A 83 -9.96 25.57 -5.47
C PRO A 83 -11.35 24.93 -5.34
N ARG A 84 -12.25 25.59 -4.59
CA ARG A 84 -13.69 25.29 -4.60
C ARG A 84 -14.48 26.53 -5.03
N PRO A 85 -14.85 26.61 -6.33
CA PRO A 85 -15.66 27.71 -6.83
C PRO A 85 -17.07 27.64 -6.25
N TYR A 86 -17.75 28.79 -6.23
CA TYR A 86 -19.13 28.90 -5.76
C TYR A 86 -20.10 28.15 -6.68
N GLN A 87 -20.91 27.26 -6.10
CA GLN A 87 -21.88 26.40 -6.77
C GLN A 87 -23.23 26.44 -6.03
N PRO A 88 -23.95 27.57 -6.04
CA PRO A 88 -25.16 27.74 -5.23
C PRO A 88 -26.28 26.75 -5.51
N ASP A 89 -26.37 26.29 -6.76
CA ASP A 89 -27.41 25.38 -7.23
C ASP A 89 -27.04 23.90 -7.03
N GLY A 90 -25.85 23.62 -6.47
CA GLY A 90 -25.39 22.27 -6.18
C GLY A 90 -26.18 21.63 -5.03
N GLU A 91 -26.32 20.29 -5.09
CA GLU A 91 -26.88 19.51 -3.99
C GLU A 91 -25.82 19.31 -2.89
N TRP A 92 -26.25 19.33 -1.62
CA TRP A 92 -25.36 18.94 -0.54
C TRP A 92 -25.19 17.42 -0.52
N VAL A 93 -24.03 16.96 -0.95
CA VAL A 93 -23.63 15.55 -0.83
C VAL A 93 -22.97 15.36 0.53
N GLU A 94 -23.42 14.36 1.28
CA GLU A 94 -22.82 14.04 2.56
C GLU A 94 -21.36 13.61 2.38
N PRO A 95 -20.40 14.23 3.08
CA PRO A 95 -18.98 13.90 2.96
C PRO A 95 -18.68 12.43 3.25
N VAL A 96 -18.07 11.73 2.31
CA VAL A 96 -17.53 10.37 2.49
C VAL A 96 -16.01 10.44 2.59
N ALA A 97 -15.44 9.81 3.61
CA ALA A 97 -14.00 9.83 3.83
C ALA A 97 -13.24 9.01 2.77
N HIS A 98 -12.03 9.45 2.45
CA HIS A 98 -11.03 8.66 1.77
C HIS A 98 -9.67 8.81 2.46
N VAL A 99 -8.71 7.94 2.09
CA VAL A 99 -7.28 8.13 2.38
C VAL A 99 -6.53 8.42 1.08
N ASP A 100 -5.54 9.30 1.17
CA ASP A 100 -4.92 9.90 -0.01
C ASP A 100 -4.01 8.94 -0.80
N ASP A 101 -3.33 8.02 -0.12
CA ASP A 101 -2.47 7.01 -0.76
C ASP A 101 -3.29 6.03 -1.58
N SER A 102 -2.95 5.81 -2.86
CA SER A 102 -3.61 4.80 -3.72
C SER A 102 -3.50 3.39 -3.14
N TYR A 103 -2.32 3.05 -2.62
CA TYR A 103 -2.05 1.76 -2.00
C TYR A 103 -1.64 1.97 -0.53
N PRO A 104 -2.60 2.34 0.35
CA PRO A 104 -2.29 2.66 1.74
C PRO A 104 -1.75 1.44 2.48
N THR A 105 -0.84 1.67 3.41
CA THR A 105 -0.22 0.66 4.26
C THR A 105 -0.24 1.12 5.71
N THR A 106 -0.10 0.18 6.65
CA THR A 106 -0.01 0.49 8.09
C THR A 106 1.09 1.50 8.36
N MET A 107 2.22 1.34 7.70
CA MET A 107 3.34 2.27 7.75
C MET A 107 3.30 3.25 6.57
N PRO A 108 3.76 4.50 6.71
CA PRO A 108 3.80 5.45 5.60
C PRO A 108 4.62 4.91 4.41
N ASN A 109 4.02 4.80 3.21
CA ASN A 109 4.72 4.27 2.03
C ASN A 109 5.53 5.33 1.26
N GLY A 110 5.33 6.60 1.57
CA GLY A 110 6.08 7.72 0.98
C GLY A 110 6.04 8.94 1.88
N TRP A 111 4.86 9.53 2.03
CA TRP A 111 4.63 10.67 2.93
C TRP A 111 3.95 10.20 4.20
N ALA A 112 4.20 10.90 5.31
CA ALA A 112 3.63 10.56 6.62
C ALA A 112 2.72 11.66 7.17
N VAL A 113 2.94 12.91 6.74
CA VAL A 113 2.14 14.08 7.14
C VAL A 113 1.72 14.84 5.88
N GLY A 114 0.44 15.16 5.76
CA GLY A 114 -0.11 16.08 4.77
C GLY A 114 -0.29 17.45 5.39
N SER A 115 -0.22 18.50 4.59
CA SER A 115 -0.56 19.86 5.02
C SER A 115 -1.59 20.47 4.09
N PHE A 116 -2.60 21.11 4.67
CA PHE A 116 -3.62 21.86 3.95
C PHE A 116 -3.62 23.30 4.43
N ILE A 117 -3.13 24.22 3.59
CA ILE A 117 -2.97 25.65 3.89
C ILE A 117 -4.18 26.40 3.35
N PHE A 118 -4.93 27.09 4.20
CA PHE A 118 -6.10 27.85 3.76
C PHE A 118 -5.71 29.27 3.37
N LEU A 119 -6.00 29.66 2.13
CA LEU A 119 -5.69 31.00 1.62
C LEU A 119 -6.90 31.94 1.69
N THR A 120 -8.10 31.39 1.82
CA THR A 120 -9.33 32.15 1.99
C THR A 120 -10.10 31.61 3.19
N LYS A 121 -10.96 32.45 3.76
CA LYS A 121 -11.84 32.04 4.86
C LYS A 121 -12.76 30.92 4.41
N VAL A 122 -12.97 29.93 5.26
CA VAL A 122 -13.90 28.82 5.02
C VAL A 122 -15.17 29.04 5.82
N ARG A 123 -16.28 29.29 5.13
CA ARG A 123 -17.60 29.40 5.75
C ARG A 123 -18.28 28.02 5.86
N PRO A 124 -19.31 27.86 6.71
CA PRO A 124 -20.17 26.68 6.67
C PRO A 124 -20.70 26.46 5.24
N ARG A 125 -20.57 25.22 4.74
CA ARG A 125 -20.89 24.84 3.35
C ARG A 125 -20.08 25.63 2.28
N GLY A 126 -18.92 26.17 2.66
CA GLY A 126 -18.04 26.99 1.82
C GLY A 126 -16.83 26.24 1.24
N GLY A 127 -16.97 24.93 0.97
CA GLY A 127 -15.89 24.14 0.36
C GLY A 127 -14.81 23.66 1.33
N ALA A 128 -15.18 23.29 2.55
CA ALA A 128 -14.24 22.94 3.62
C ALA A 128 -13.41 21.68 3.34
N PHE A 129 -12.26 21.57 4.01
CA PHE A 129 -11.64 20.27 4.26
C PHE A 129 -12.42 19.61 5.40
N VAL A 130 -12.98 18.44 5.16
CA VAL A 130 -13.72 17.68 6.17
C VAL A 130 -12.78 16.62 6.71
N VAL A 131 -12.44 16.70 7.98
CA VAL A 131 -11.61 15.71 8.68
C VAL A 131 -12.51 14.73 9.42
N PHE A 132 -12.08 13.48 9.56
CA PHE A 132 -12.77 12.47 10.34
C PHE A 132 -11.92 12.13 11.58
N PRO A 133 -12.11 12.82 12.73
CA PRO A 133 -11.21 12.70 13.86
C PRO A 133 -11.08 11.25 14.38
N GLY A 134 -9.84 10.82 14.58
CA GLY A 134 -9.52 9.48 15.09
C GLY A 134 -9.78 8.35 14.08
N SER A 135 -10.20 8.65 12.85
CA SER A 135 -10.39 7.66 11.78
C SER A 135 -9.13 6.84 11.54
N TYR A 136 -7.97 7.47 11.59
CA TYR A 136 -6.69 6.80 11.38
C TYR A 136 -6.45 5.65 12.37
N LEU A 137 -6.90 5.76 13.63
CA LEU A 137 -6.81 4.67 14.63
C LEU A 137 -7.68 3.49 14.23
N ARG A 138 -8.93 3.76 13.84
CA ARG A 138 -9.87 2.73 13.35
C ARG A 138 -9.34 2.06 12.08
N TYR A 139 -8.79 2.83 11.15
CA TYR A 139 -8.16 2.26 9.95
C TYR A 139 -6.95 1.40 10.29
N ARG A 140 -6.15 1.78 11.29
CA ARG A 140 -5.03 0.92 11.75
C ARG A 140 -5.53 -0.40 12.35
N GLN A 141 -6.63 -0.40 13.10
CA GLN A 141 -7.26 -1.65 13.55
C GLN A 141 -7.70 -2.52 12.37
N GLN A 142 -8.29 -1.90 11.33
CA GLN A 142 -8.68 -2.61 10.11
C GLN A 142 -7.45 -3.15 9.36
N LEU A 143 -6.35 -2.39 9.25
CA LEU A 143 -5.10 -2.84 8.64
C LEU A 143 -4.44 -3.99 9.40
N ALA A 144 -4.55 -3.96 10.74
CA ALA A 144 -4.09 -5.03 11.61
C ALA A 144 -4.88 -6.31 11.38
N ALA A 145 -6.11 -6.24 10.88
CA ALA A 145 -6.85 -7.40 10.42
C ALA A 145 -6.55 -7.74 8.96
N SER A 146 -6.47 -6.74 8.08
CA SER A 146 -6.36 -6.91 6.63
C SER A 146 -5.56 -5.77 6.00
N CYS A 147 -4.32 -6.03 5.59
CA CYS A 147 -3.34 -5.00 5.25
C CYS A 147 -3.66 -4.19 3.97
N HIS A 148 -4.68 -4.58 3.20
CA HIS A 148 -5.01 -3.97 1.91
C HIS A 148 -6.47 -3.47 1.79
N CYS A 149 -7.23 -3.46 2.90
CA CYS A 149 -8.68 -3.16 2.85
C CYS A 149 -9.06 -1.68 2.92
N ILE A 150 -8.12 -0.79 3.23
CA ILE A 150 -8.46 0.56 3.71
C ILE A 150 -9.18 1.44 2.71
N LYS A 151 -9.00 1.20 1.41
CA LYS A 151 -9.62 2.07 0.42
C LYS A 151 -11.15 2.08 0.49
N GLY A 152 -11.84 0.95 0.62
CA GLY A 152 -13.28 1.00 0.86
C GLY A 152 -13.66 0.86 2.34
N ALA A 153 -12.78 0.37 3.22
CA ALA A 153 -13.04 0.49 4.66
C ALA A 153 -13.19 1.97 5.07
N ALA A 154 -12.38 2.89 4.51
CA ALA A 154 -12.49 4.33 4.75
C ALA A 154 -13.79 4.95 4.21
N ALA A 155 -14.41 4.38 3.18
CA ALA A 155 -15.68 4.88 2.68
C ALA A 155 -16.86 4.53 3.61
N MET A 156 -16.69 3.61 4.56
CA MET A 156 -17.72 3.20 5.51
C MET A 156 -17.73 4.11 6.74
N VAL A 157 -18.91 4.65 7.07
CA VAL A 157 -19.09 5.56 8.22
C VAL A 157 -18.72 4.88 9.53
N GLU A 158 -18.99 3.58 9.70
CA GLU A 158 -18.61 2.84 10.92
C GLU A 158 -17.10 2.87 11.20
N ASN A 159 -16.27 2.89 10.14
CA ASN A 159 -14.82 2.92 10.25
C ASN A 159 -14.28 4.35 10.32
N SER A 160 -14.92 5.29 9.64
CA SER A 160 -14.46 6.68 9.55
C SER A 160 -14.96 7.56 10.68
N GLY A 161 -16.12 7.25 11.26
CA GLY A 161 -16.83 8.13 12.19
C GLY A 161 -17.49 9.31 11.47
N GLU A 162 -17.89 10.31 12.25
CA GLU A 162 -18.52 11.52 11.72
C GLU A 162 -17.49 12.51 11.17
N GLY A 163 -17.77 13.05 9.99
CA GLY A 163 -16.95 14.09 9.36
C GLY A 163 -17.18 15.46 9.99
N GLN A 164 -16.11 16.21 10.21
CA GLN A 164 -16.14 17.55 10.78
C GLN A 164 -15.55 18.56 9.77
N PRO A 165 -16.36 19.48 9.23
CA PRO A 165 -15.86 20.55 8.38
C PRO A 165 -14.92 21.48 9.16
N PHE A 166 -13.69 21.63 8.67
CA PHE A 166 -12.74 22.56 9.26
C PHE A 166 -12.97 23.98 8.73
N LEU A 167 -13.56 24.82 9.59
CA LEU A 167 -13.79 26.24 9.31
C LEU A 167 -12.51 27.04 9.64
N ALA A 168 -11.73 27.31 8.61
CA ALA A 168 -10.43 27.97 8.69
C ALA A 168 -10.53 29.49 8.47
N GLU A 169 -9.66 30.25 9.14
CA GLU A 169 -9.31 31.60 8.72
C GLU A 169 -8.13 31.56 7.72
N PRO A 170 -7.95 32.58 6.87
CA PRO A 170 -6.77 32.68 6.01
C PRO A 170 -5.47 32.56 6.81
N GLY A 171 -4.59 31.68 6.35
CA GLY A 171 -3.28 31.42 6.94
C GLY A 171 -3.25 30.31 7.98
N ASP A 172 -4.41 29.75 8.33
CA ASP A 172 -4.45 28.49 9.09
C ASP A 172 -3.91 27.33 8.25
N VAL A 173 -3.22 26.41 8.91
CA VAL A 173 -2.70 25.18 8.31
C VAL A 173 -3.17 23.98 9.12
N LEU A 174 -3.79 23.02 8.44
CA LEU A 174 -4.12 21.72 9.00
C LEU A 174 -3.04 20.71 8.61
N LEU A 175 -2.35 20.13 9.59
CA LEU A 175 -1.42 19.02 9.40
C LEU A 175 -2.14 17.72 9.72
N PHE A 176 -2.06 16.69 8.89
CA PHE A 176 -2.79 15.43 9.08
C PHE A 176 -1.94 14.21 8.76
N HIS A 177 -2.17 13.12 9.47
CA HIS A 177 -1.50 11.82 9.29
C HIS A 177 -1.90 11.16 7.95
N HIS A 178 -1.03 10.30 7.39
CA HIS A 178 -1.28 9.69 6.06
C HIS A 178 -2.52 8.80 5.99
N LEU A 179 -2.92 8.24 7.12
CA LEU A 179 -4.17 7.46 7.27
C LEU A 179 -5.35 8.29 7.77
N THR A 180 -5.25 9.61 7.91
CA THR A 180 -6.41 10.41 8.35
C THR A 180 -7.48 10.41 7.26
N GLY A 181 -8.65 9.87 7.60
CA GLY A 181 -9.85 9.97 6.77
C GLY A 181 -10.22 11.42 6.58
N HIS A 182 -10.38 11.83 5.33
CA HIS A 182 -10.76 13.18 4.98
C HIS A 182 -11.47 13.24 3.64
N THR A 183 -12.08 14.39 3.34
CA THR A 183 -12.61 14.71 2.01
C THR A 183 -12.75 16.23 1.87
N GLY A 184 -13.17 16.70 0.71
CA GLY A 184 -13.51 18.11 0.50
C GLY A 184 -15.00 18.28 0.27
N SER A 185 -15.63 19.22 0.96
CA SER A 185 -17.01 19.60 0.65
C SER A 185 -17.07 20.52 -0.56
N ASP A 186 -18.26 20.68 -1.13
CA ASP A 186 -18.53 21.72 -2.12
C ASP A 186 -18.75 23.08 -1.46
N ASN A 187 -18.58 24.14 -2.25
CA ASN A 187 -18.86 25.52 -1.85
C ASN A 187 -20.22 25.95 -2.39
N LEU A 188 -21.26 25.77 -1.56
CA LEU A 188 -22.64 26.09 -1.91
C LEU A 188 -23.11 27.43 -1.33
N ALA A 189 -22.31 28.08 -0.47
CA ALA A 189 -22.76 29.19 0.36
C ALA A 189 -21.88 30.45 0.31
N ASP A 190 -20.64 30.37 -0.17
CA ASP A 190 -19.74 31.53 -0.24
C ASP A 190 -19.47 31.92 -1.71
N PRO A 191 -19.86 33.13 -2.16
CA PRO A 191 -19.55 33.59 -3.50
C PRO A 191 -18.04 33.74 -3.79
N VAL A 192 -17.19 33.74 -2.75
CA VAL A 192 -15.73 33.73 -2.90
C VAL A 192 -15.24 32.30 -3.14
N THR A 193 -14.37 32.10 -4.14
CA THR A 193 -13.69 30.83 -4.37
C THR A 193 -12.85 30.46 -3.16
N ARG A 194 -13.02 29.23 -2.63
CA ARG A 194 -12.17 28.77 -1.54
C ARG A 194 -10.83 28.28 -2.10
N HIS A 195 -9.76 29.02 -1.82
CA HIS A 195 -8.40 28.61 -2.17
C HIS A 195 -7.70 27.92 -1.00
N ALA A 196 -7.04 26.82 -1.29
CA ALA A 196 -6.16 26.14 -0.33
C ALA A 196 -5.08 25.35 -1.05
N LEU A 197 -3.94 25.16 -0.39
CA LEU A 197 -2.79 24.44 -0.92
C LEU A 197 -2.62 23.10 -0.22
N LEU A 198 -2.52 22.02 -0.99
CA LEU A 198 -2.18 20.70 -0.50
C LEU A 198 -0.71 20.36 -0.78
N SER A 199 -0.01 19.91 0.25
CA SER A 199 1.34 19.36 0.17
C SER A 199 1.46 18.08 1.00
N ARG A 200 2.35 17.17 0.57
CA ARG A 200 2.63 15.90 1.25
C ARG A 200 4.09 15.92 1.70
N TRP A 201 4.34 15.49 2.94
CA TRP A 201 5.64 15.58 3.60
C TRP A 201 6.24 14.19 3.80
N TYR A 202 7.41 14.00 3.19
CA TYR A 202 8.14 12.75 3.12
C TYR A 202 9.33 12.84 4.08
N PRO A 203 9.43 11.97 5.10
CA PRO A 203 10.68 11.87 5.85
C PRO A 203 11.80 11.43 4.90
N GLU A 204 13.06 11.72 5.19
CA GLU A 204 14.17 11.19 4.37
C GLU A 204 14.42 9.71 4.69
N GLN A 205 14.24 9.33 5.94
CA GLN A 205 14.40 7.96 6.44
C GLN A 205 13.05 7.24 6.57
N ARG A 206 13.07 5.91 6.52
CA ARG A 206 11.91 5.08 6.88
C ARG A 206 11.58 5.29 8.36
N ILE A 207 10.30 5.46 8.67
CA ILE A 207 9.84 5.46 10.06
C ILE A 207 9.79 4.01 10.53
N VAL A 208 10.51 3.68 11.59
CA VAL A 208 10.53 2.34 12.19
C VAL A 208 10.07 2.47 13.64
N PRO A 209 8.77 2.37 13.90
CA PRO A 209 8.22 2.49 15.25
C PRO A 209 8.64 1.30 16.11
N GLY A 210 8.67 1.48 17.43
CA GLY A 210 8.71 0.34 18.36
C GLY A 210 10.06 0.02 18.99
N ALA A 211 11.20 0.40 18.40
CA ALA A 211 12.53 0.14 18.95
C ALA A 211 12.89 0.98 20.20
N LYS A 212 12.07 1.99 20.53
CA LYS A 212 12.30 2.93 21.63
C LYS A 212 11.29 2.76 22.77
N PRO A 213 11.66 3.09 24.02
CA PRO A 213 10.70 3.36 25.09
C PRO A 213 9.64 4.40 24.67
N PHE A 214 8.41 4.29 25.19
CA PHE A 214 7.28 5.13 24.76
C PHE A 214 7.50 6.63 25.01
N ASP A 215 8.18 6.98 26.10
CA ASP A 215 8.55 8.35 26.46
C ASP A 215 9.63 8.94 25.54
N HIS A 216 10.39 8.09 24.84
CA HIS A 216 11.42 8.48 23.89
C HIS A 216 10.92 8.49 22.43
N MET A 217 9.70 8.02 22.17
CA MET A 217 9.11 8.05 20.84
C MET A 217 8.69 9.47 20.46
N THR A 218 9.01 9.85 19.21
CA THR A 218 8.47 11.07 18.60
C THR A 218 6.97 10.94 18.35
N THR A 219 6.28 12.04 18.05
CA THR A 219 4.84 11.97 17.74
C THR A 219 4.56 11.08 16.52
N ILE A 220 5.36 11.20 15.46
CA ILE A 220 5.17 10.37 14.27
C ILE A 220 5.43 8.88 14.54
N GLU A 221 6.37 8.56 15.45
CA GLU A 221 6.60 7.18 15.89
C GLU A 221 5.43 6.65 16.70
N LYS A 222 4.87 7.44 17.62
CA LYS A 222 3.71 7.06 18.44
C LYS A 222 2.49 6.72 17.59
N VAL A 223 2.12 7.58 16.64
CA VAL A 223 0.94 7.36 15.78
C VAL A 223 1.12 6.23 14.75
N ASN A 224 2.37 5.80 14.52
CA ASN A 224 2.68 4.66 13.66
C ASN A 224 3.06 3.38 14.45
N SER A 225 3.22 3.45 15.77
CA SER A 225 3.62 2.31 16.59
C SER A 225 2.41 1.49 17.01
N ALA A 226 2.33 0.27 16.49
CA ALA A 226 1.28 -0.66 16.87
C ALA A 226 1.29 -0.96 18.39
N ARG A 227 2.48 -1.16 18.98
CA ARG A 227 2.65 -1.34 20.43
C ARG A 227 2.16 -0.16 21.25
N TYR A 228 2.52 1.07 20.87
CA TYR A 228 2.09 2.27 21.59
C TYR A 228 0.57 2.44 21.54
N LEU A 229 -0.01 2.25 20.36
CA LEU A 229 -1.45 2.39 20.17
C LEU A 229 -2.24 1.29 20.88
N ALA A 230 -1.72 0.06 20.91
CA ALA A 230 -2.31 -1.03 21.67
C ALA A 230 -2.34 -0.74 23.18
N ASP A 231 -1.22 -0.29 23.75
CA ASP A 231 -1.14 0.11 25.17
C ASP A 231 -2.07 1.29 25.48
N ARG A 232 -2.06 2.31 24.64
CA ARG A 232 -2.77 3.57 24.89
C ARG A 232 -4.29 3.47 24.69
N PHE A 233 -4.72 2.75 23.67
CA PHE A 233 -6.12 2.72 23.24
C PHE A 233 -6.79 1.35 23.46
N ASP A 234 -6.16 0.46 24.24
CA ASP A 234 -6.64 -0.89 24.54
C ASP A 234 -6.93 -1.70 23.25
N LEU A 235 -6.00 -1.62 22.30
CA LEU A 235 -6.08 -2.40 21.06
C LEU A 235 -5.44 -3.78 21.27
N PRO A 236 -5.81 -4.79 20.48
CA PRO A 236 -5.12 -6.07 20.49
C PRO A 236 -3.61 -5.89 20.40
N SER A 237 -2.90 -6.44 21.37
CA SER A 237 -1.44 -6.35 21.43
C SER A 237 -0.78 -7.19 20.34
N PRO A 238 0.45 -6.80 19.94
CA PRO A 238 1.30 -7.59 19.06
C PRO A 238 1.39 -9.03 19.53
N VAL A 239 1.22 -9.99 18.61
CA VAL A 239 1.51 -11.38 18.95
C VAL A 239 3.02 -11.51 18.93
N THR A 240 3.66 -11.37 20.10
CA THR A 240 5.08 -11.63 20.22
C THR A 240 5.33 -13.11 19.92
N PRO A 241 6.12 -13.45 18.88
CA PRO A 241 6.43 -14.83 18.58
C PRO A 241 7.08 -15.46 19.81
N GLN A 242 6.51 -16.55 20.35
CA GLN A 242 7.24 -17.33 21.35
C GLN A 242 8.46 -17.94 20.66
N ALA A 243 9.64 -17.77 21.26
CA ALA A 243 10.95 -18.08 20.69
C ALA A 243 11.25 -19.59 20.51
N THR A 244 10.28 -20.39 20.09
CA THR A 244 10.36 -21.85 20.12
C THR A 244 10.92 -22.51 18.87
N ALA A 245 11.30 -21.79 17.80
CA ALA A 245 11.86 -22.47 16.62
C ALA A 245 12.84 -21.63 15.77
N SER A 246 14.07 -21.45 16.23
CA SER A 246 15.15 -20.89 15.39
C SER A 246 15.53 -21.79 14.21
N THR A 247 15.32 -23.11 14.30
CA THR A 247 15.68 -24.06 13.24
C THR A 247 14.71 -24.01 12.06
N THR A 248 13.43 -23.75 12.30
CA THR A 248 12.38 -23.77 11.26
C THR A 248 12.54 -22.66 10.23
N LEU A 249 13.09 -21.51 10.59
CA LEU A 249 13.27 -20.41 9.64
C LEU A 249 14.43 -20.64 8.66
N ALA A 250 15.58 -21.14 9.14
CA ALA A 250 16.74 -21.42 8.30
C ALA A 250 16.51 -22.61 7.34
N ASP A 251 15.75 -23.62 7.78
CA ASP A 251 15.42 -24.82 6.99
C ASP A 251 14.16 -24.66 6.13
N GLY A 252 13.46 -23.51 6.26
CA GLY A 252 12.19 -23.24 5.62
C GLY A 252 11.02 -23.89 6.35
N LEU A 253 9.84 -23.30 6.20
CA LEU A 253 8.62 -23.74 6.87
C LEU A 253 8.28 -25.19 6.49
N ASP A 254 8.26 -26.07 7.49
CA ASP A 254 7.88 -27.47 7.31
C ASP A 254 6.36 -27.62 7.40
N LEU A 255 5.71 -27.59 6.24
CA LEU A 255 4.27 -27.83 6.10
C LEU A 255 3.95 -29.33 5.89
N GLY A 256 4.94 -30.21 6.09
CA GLY A 256 4.84 -31.64 5.85
C GLY A 256 4.67 -32.01 4.38
N ALA A 257 5.06 -31.14 3.45
CA ALA A 257 4.89 -31.34 2.01
C ALA A 257 5.95 -30.61 1.19
N ASP A 258 6.24 -31.14 0.01
CA ASP A 258 7.08 -30.51 -1.01
C ASP A 258 6.25 -29.48 -1.77
N ILE A 259 6.47 -28.19 -1.52
CA ILE A 259 5.58 -27.11 -1.98
C ILE A 259 5.89 -26.76 -3.42
N ARG A 260 4.87 -26.87 -4.27
CA ARG A 260 4.97 -26.60 -5.70
C ARG A 260 4.61 -25.15 -6.03
N ALA A 261 3.48 -24.68 -5.53
CA ALA A 261 2.99 -23.31 -5.72
C ALA A 261 2.37 -22.80 -4.43
N HIS A 262 2.46 -21.49 -4.17
CA HIS A 262 1.81 -20.87 -3.03
C HIS A 262 1.34 -19.45 -3.32
N ALA A 263 0.46 -18.97 -2.44
CA ALA A 263 0.16 -17.56 -2.28
C ALA A 263 -0.21 -17.29 -0.83
N ILE A 264 0.08 -16.09 -0.35
CA ILE A 264 -0.10 -15.70 1.04
C ILE A 264 -0.79 -14.33 1.12
N LEU A 265 -1.68 -14.17 2.08
CA LEU A 265 -2.37 -12.91 2.37
C LEU A 265 -2.55 -12.77 3.88
N HIS A 266 -2.43 -11.55 4.40
CA HIS A 266 -2.84 -11.24 5.77
C HIS A 266 -4.28 -10.72 5.78
N HIS A 267 -5.20 -11.46 6.38
CA HIS A 267 -6.64 -11.18 6.40
C HIS A 267 -7.27 -11.69 7.70
N GLY A 268 -8.26 -10.99 8.25
CA GLY A 268 -8.92 -11.37 9.50
C GLY A 268 -7.98 -11.49 10.71
N GLY A 269 -6.85 -10.78 10.71
CA GLY A 269 -5.84 -10.82 11.79
C GLY A 269 -4.90 -12.02 11.75
N ARG A 270 -4.86 -12.73 10.61
CA ARG A 270 -4.05 -13.94 10.43
C ARG A 270 -3.41 -13.98 9.06
N PHE A 271 -2.28 -14.66 8.97
CA PHE A 271 -1.72 -15.09 7.70
C PHE A 271 -2.52 -16.29 7.18
N HIS A 272 -2.93 -16.20 5.92
CA HIS A 272 -3.57 -17.27 5.17
C HIS A 272 -2.63 -17.69 4.05
N LEU A 273 -2.16 -18.94 4.10
CA LEU A 273 -1.32 -19.55 3.08
C LEU A 273 -2.15 -20.55 2.29
N LEU A 274 -2.24 -20.34 0.98
CA LEU A 274 -2.80 -21.29 0.03
C LEU A 274 -1.64 -21.93 -0.72
N ALA A 275 -1.57 -23.26 -0.74
CA ALA A 275 -0.50 -23.94 -1.47
C ALA A 275 -0.95 -25.29 -2.04
N THR A 276 -0.20 -25.76 -3.03
CA THR A 276 -0.27 -27.11 -3.57
C THR A 276 1.08 -27.80 -3.43
N SER A 277 1.09 -29.12 -3.41
CA SER A 277 2.29 -29.93 -3.20
C SER A 277 2.58 -30.85 -4.36
N GLU A 278 3.82 -31.28 -4.55
CA GLU A 278 4.20 -32.23 -5.61
C GLU A 278 3.51 -33.60 -5.47
N SER A 279 3.14 -34.01 -4.24
CA SER A 279 2.41 -35.26 -4.00
C SER A 279 0.90 -35.17 -4.25
N ASP A 280 0.35 -33.96 -4.32
CA ASP A 280 -1.10 -33.71 -4.46
C ASP A 280 -1.31 -32.40 -5.24
N THR A 281 -0.99 -32.48 -6.53
CA THR A 281 -0.86 -31.31 -7.42
C THR A 281 -2.19 -30.70 -7.81
N THR A 282 -3.30 -31.42 -7.70
CA THR A 282 -4.65 -30.95 -8.07
C THR A 282 -5.41 -30.34 -6.90
N ARG A 283 -4.84 -30.38 -5.69
CA ARG A 283 -5.49 -29.91 -4.47
C ARG A 283 -4.86 -28.63 -3.95
N LEU A 284 -5.73 -27.68 -3.63
CA LEU A 284 -5.38 -26.45 -2.94
C LEU A 284 -5.64 -26.61 -1.44
N ARG A 285 -4.57 -26.59 -0.65
CA ARG A 285 -4.59 -26.70 0.80
C ARG A 285 -4.50 -25.29 1.42
N HIS A 286 -5.11 -25.12 2.59
CA HIS A 286 -5.20 -23.85 3.29
C HIS A 286 -4.58 -23.97 4.66
N TRP A 287 -3.59 -23.14 4.95
CA TRP A 287 -3.04 -23.02 6.29
C TRP A 287 -3.29 -21.61 6.83
N VAL A 288 -3.41 -21.54 8.15
CA VAL A 288 -3.50 -20.27 8.89
C VAL A 288 -2.44 -20.19 9.97
N SER A 289 -1.94 -18.98 10.18
CA SER A 289 -1.02 -18.67 11.27
C SER A 289 -1.29 -17.28 11.82
N GLU A 290 -1.13 -17.10 13.12
CA GLU A 290 -1.21 -15.76 13.74
C GLU A 290 0.12 -15.01 13.59
N ALA A 291 1.25 -15.72 13.71
CA ALA A 291 2.60 -15.12 13.69
C ALA A 291 3.42 -15.44 12.42
N GLY A 292 2.93 -16.33 11.55
CA GLY A 292 3.62 -16.78 10.34
C GLY A 292 4.65 -17.90 10.58
N LEU A 293 4.71 -18.46 11.79
CA LEU A 293 5.65 -19.52 12.19
C LEU A 293 4.94 -20.85 12.44
N ASP A 294 3.86 -20.83 13.21
CA ASP A 294 3.06 -22.00 13.54
C ASP A 294 1.82 -22.05 12.65
N TRP A 295 1.74 -23.08 11.81
CA TRP A 295 0.70 -23.19 10.79
C TRP A 295 -0.25 -24.32 11.12
N SER A 296 -1.55 -24.03 11.08
CA SER A 296 -2.62 -25.01 11.20
C SER A 296 -3.34 -25.15 9.87
N GLU A 297 -3.47 -26.37 9.38
CA GLU A 297 -4.23 -26.64 8.17
C GLU A 297 -5.74 -26.53 8.47
N LEU A 298 -6.46 -25.83 7.60
CA LEU A 298 -7.92 -25.77 7.57
C LEU A 298 -8.48 -26.73 6.50
N GLU A 299 -9.81 -26.81 6.42
CA GLU A 299 -10.46 -27.57 5.35
C GLU A 299 -10.01 -27.08 3.96
N HIS A 300 -9.93 -28.03 3.03
CA HIS A 300 -9.44 -27.76 1.68
C HIS A 300 -10.32 -26.76 0.96
N VAL A 301 -9.68 -25.79 0.33
CA VAL A 301 -10.41 -24.76 -0.42
C VAL A 301 -11.02 -25.35 -1.69
N ARG A 302 -10.23 -26.16 -2.40
CA ARG A 302 -10.57 -26.55 -3.77
C ARG A 302 -9.76 -27.72 -4.31
N THR A 303 -10.36 -28.43 -5.25
CA THR A 303 -9.70 -29.37 -6.18
C THR A 303 -9.89 -28.90 -7.62
N THR A 304 -8.88 -29.09 -8.45
CA THR A 304 -8.92 -28.91 -9.91
C THR A 304 -8.86 -30.27 -10.61
N GLU A 305 -9.19 -30.32 -11.90
CA GLU A 305 -9.03 -31.54 -12.70
C GLU A 305 -7.55 -31.72 -13.11
N ASP A 306 -6.91 -30.61 -13.50
CA ASP A 306 -5.51 -30.56 -13.90
C ASP A 306 -4.57 -30.09 -12.76
N PRO A 307 -3.29 -30.49 -12.75
CA PRO A 307 -2.30 -30.04 -11.78
C PRO A 307 -2.21 -28.52 -11.70
N ILE A 308 -2.26 -27.97 -10.48
CA ILE A 308 -2.08 -26.54 -10.21
C ILE A 308 -0.61 -26.18 -10.42
N LYS A 309 -0.37 -25.16 -11.24
CA LYS A 309 0.98 -24.63 -11.47
C LYS A 309 1.20 -23.24 -10.88
N GLY A 310 0.16 -22.42 -10.72
CA GLY A 310 0.29 -21.04 -10.25
C GLY A 310 -0.86 -20.61 -9.35
N ILE A 311 -0.55 -19.82 -8.32
CA ILE A 311 -1.54 -19.28 -7.38
C ILE A 311 -1.19 -17.81 -7.15
N GLN A 312 -2.16 -16.92 -7.32
CA GLN A 312 -2.06 -15.49 -7.03
C GLN A 312 -3.21 -15.09 -6.11
N PHE A 313 -2.91 -14.34 -5.05
CA PHE A 313 -3.84 -14.08 -3.96
C PHE A 313 -3.69 -12.62 -3.53
N HIS A 314 -4.71 -11.82 -3.84
CA HIS A 314 -4.67 -10.37 -3.67
C HIS A 314 -5.92 -9.89 -2.97
N GLN A 315 -5.80 -8.80 -2.23
CA GLN A 315 -6.93 -8.07 -1.70
C GLN A 315 -6.90 -6.64 -2.23
N TYR A 316 -8.07 -6.18 -2.68
CA TYR A 316 -8.30 -4.76 -2.95
C TYR A 316 -9.63 -4.40 -2.35
N ASP A 317 -9.63 -3.34 -1.54
CA ASP A 317 -10.81 -3.01 -0.77
C ASP A 317 -11.22 -4.22 0.11
N LEU A 318 -12.51 -4.51 0.23
CA LEU A 318 -13.01 -5.64 1.00
C LEU A 318 -12.97 -6.96 0.20
N ASP A 319 -12.73 -6.91 -1.11
CA ASP A 319 -12.73 -8.08 -1.98
C ASP A 319 -11.36 -8.78 -1.95
N VAL A 320 -11.38 -10.08 -1.69
CA VAL A 320 -10.21 -10.94 -1.86
C VAL A 320 -10.35 -11.72 -3.15
N ILE A 321 -9.35 -11.64 -4.03
CA ILE A 321 -9.30 -12.27 -5.35
C ILE A 321 -8.23 -13.36 -5.36
N LEU A 322 -8.62 -14.53 -5.83
CA LEU A 322 -7.76 -15.69 -6.03
C LEU A 322 -7.74 -16.06 -7.50
N ALA A 323 -6.55 -16.13 -8.08
CA ALA A 323 -6.31 -16.74 -9.38
C ALA A 323 -5.57 -18.07 -9.19
N VAL A 324 -6.12 -19.15 -9.74
CA VAL A 324 -5.48 -20.47 -9.76
C VAL A 324 -5.30 -20.88 -11.21
N THR A 325 -4.05 -21.04 -11.63
CA THR A 325 -3.68 -21.49 -12.97
C THR A 325 -3.20 -22.94 -12.92
N ASP A 326 -3.73 -23.77 -13.81
CA ASP A 326 -3.35 -25.18 -13.97
C ASP A 326 -2.37 -25.42 -15.14
N GLU A 327 -1.85 -26.64 -15.22
CA GLU A 327 -0.93 -27.09 -16.28
C GLU A 327 -1.56 -27.08 -17.67
N ALA A 328 -2.87 -27.28 -17.80
CA ALA A 328 -3.59 -27.13 -19.07
C ALA A 328 -3.66 -25.66 -19.55
N GLY A 329 -3.24 -24.72 -18.70
CA GLY A 329 -3.23 -23.29 -18.99
C GLY A 329 -4.60 -22.63 -18.81
N SER A 330 -5.50 -23.28 -18.09
CA SER A 330 -6.74 -22.67 -17.62
C SER A 330 -6.47 -21.96 -16.29
N THR A 331 -6.95 -20.72 -16.19
CA THR A 331 -6.99 -19.97 -14.94
C THR A 331 -8.43 -19.78 -14.53
N GLN A 332 -8.72 -20.12 -13.27
CA GLN A 332 -9.97 -19.73 -12.64
C GLN A 332 -9.74 -18.52 -11.73
N LEU A 333 -10.56 -17.49 -11.90
CA LEU A 333 -10.65 -16.34 -11.01
C LEU A 333 -11.82 -16.51 -10.06
N SER A 334 -11.59 -16.25 -8.78
CA SER A 334 -12.60 -16.37 -7.73
C SER A 334 -12.49 -15.24 -6.72
N SER A 335 -13.61 -14.83 -6.15
CA SER A 335 -13.64 -13.82 -5.08
C SER A 335 -14.24 -14.40 -3.80
N CYS A 336 -13.85 -13.83 -2.67
CA CYS A 336 -14.47 -14.06 -1.38
C CYS A 336 -14.26 -12.86 -0.44
N ASN A 337 -15.05 -12.81 0.64
CA ASN A 337 -14.94 -11.78 1.68
C ASN A 337 -14.61 -12.38 3.05
N ASP A 338 -14.68 -13.71 3.19
CA ASP A 338 -14.51 -14.44 4.45
C ASP A 338 -13.45 -15.55 4.37
N LEU A 339 -12.84 -15.76 3.20
CA LEU A 339 -11.93 -16.86 2.88
C LEU A 339 -12.51 -18.28 3.04
N GLN A 340 -13.83 -18.40 3.26
CA GLN A 340 -14.53 -19.68 3.38
C GLN A 340 -15.32 -20.00 2.11
N ARG A 341 -15.97 -19.00 1.51
CA ARG A 341 -16.85 -19.20 0.35
C ARG A 341 -16.30 -18.48 -0.86
N TRP A 342 -15.86 -19.27 -1.83
CA TRP A 342 -15.27 -18.80 -3.07
C TRP A 342 -16.29 -18.78 -4.20
N LEU A 343 -16.58 -17.59 -4.72
CA LEU A 343 -17.41 -17.42 -5.90
C LEU A 343 -16.53 -17.36 -7.14
N VAL A 344 -16.70 -18.34 -8.03
CA VAL A 344 -16.08 -18.33 -9.35
C VAL A 344 -16.80 -17.32 -10.24
N PHE A 345 -16.09 -16.31 -10.72
CA PHE A 345 -16.68 -15.30 -11.60
C PHE A 345 -16.10 -15.31 -13.02
N ALA A 346 -14.92 -15.91 -13.24
CA ALA A 346 -14.34 -16.03 -14.58
C ALA A 346 -13.42 -17.26 -14.71
N ARG A 347 -13.32 -17.75 -15.95
CA ARG A 347 -12.35 -18.76 -16.39
C ARG A 347 -11.70 -18.31 -17.68
N ARG A 348 -10.40 -18.51 -17.81
CA ARG A 348 -9.59 -18.07 -18.94
C ARG A 348 -8.63 -19.17 -19.35
N SER A 349 -8.68 -19.60 -20.60
CA SER A 349 -7.76 -20.59 -21.17
C SER A 349 -6.52 -19.93 -21.78
N GLU A 350 -5.52 -20.75 -22.09
CA GLU A 350 -4.29 -20.38 -22.80
C GLU A 350 -3.36 -19.42 -22.01
N ASN A 351 -3.32 -19.57 -20.69
CA ASN A 351 -2.47 -18.77 -19.81
C ASN A 351 -1.39 -19.61 -19.11
N LEU A 352 -0.18 -19.07 -19.05
CA LEU A 352 0.88 -19.55 -18.18
C LEU A 352 0.76 -18.95 -16.78
N VAL A 353 0.44 -17.65 -16.71
CA VAL A 353 0.31 -16.91 -15.45
C VAL A 353 -0.82 -15.91 -15.59
N MET A 354 -1.54 -15.69 -14.50
CA MET A 354 -2.54 -14.64 -14.39
C MET A 354 -2.48 -14.01 -13.00
N THR A 355 -2.08 -12.74 -12.94
CA THR A 355 -1.94 -11.98 -11.69
C THR A 355 -2.98 -10.85 -11.65
N PRO A 356 -4.03 -10.97 -10.82
CA PRO A 356 -5.02 -9.91 -10.65
C PRO A 356 -4.43 -8.76 -9.84
N TRP A 357 -4.70 -7.54 -10.28
CA TRP A 357 -4.22 -6.32 -9.63
C TRP A 357 -5.26 -5.20 -9.70
N PHE A 358 -5.00 -4.09 -9.01
CA PHE A 358 -5.81 -2.88 -9.12
C PHE A 358 -4.92 -1.69 -9.47
N VAL A 359 -5.27 -0.98 -10.53
CA VAL A 359 -4.57 0.23 -10.99
C VAL A 359 -5.42 1.43 -10.63
N TYR A 360 -4.97 2.27 -9.70
CA TYR A 360 -5.73 3.47 -9.34
C TYR A 360 -5.64 4.51 -10.47
N ALA A 361 -6.70 5.29 -10.65
CA ALA A 361 -6.71 6.31 -11.70
C ALA A 361 -5.59 7.34 -11.47
N ASN A 362 -4.93 7.75 -12.56
CA ASN A 362 -3.77 8.65 -12.62
C ASN A 362 -2.42 8.05 -12.17
N TYR A 363 -2.40 6.88 -11.52
CA TYR A 363 -1.17 6.25 -11.04
C TYR A 363 -1.34 4.75 -10.74
N PRO A 364 -0.43 3.85 -11.17
CA PRO A 364 0.81 4.06 -11.92
C PRO A 364 0.63 3.80 -13.43
N SER A 365 -0.56 4.00 -13.99
CA SER A 365 -0.77 3.91 -15.44
C SER A 365 -1.57 5.09 -15.97
N LYS A 366 -1.24 5.52 -17.19
CA LYS A 366 -2.01 6.51 -17.96
C LYS A 366 -3.10 5.87 -18.80
N VAL A 367 -3.04 4.56 -19.02
CA VAL A 367 -3.95 3.83 -19.90
C VAL A 367 -4.85 2.86 -19.14
N ALA A 368 -4.31 2.21 -18.10
CA ALA A 368 -5.09 1.32 -17.24
C ALA A 368 -5.68 2.05 -16.02
N GLY A 369 -6.89 1.66 -15.64
CA GLY A 369 -7.56 2.13 -14.45
C GLY A 369 -8.61 1.13 -13.97
N GLY A 370 -8.76 1.00 -12.66
CA GLY A 370 -9.67 0.05 -12.04
C GLY A 370 -9.04 -1.33 -11.86
N ARG A 371 -9.80 -2.37 -12.18
CA ARG A 371 -9.37 -3.78 -12.01
C ARG A 371 -8.52 -4.17 -13.21
N ALA A 372 -7.35 -4.75 -12.95
CA ALA A 372 -6.38 -5.11 -13.97
C ALA A 372 -5.97 -6.58 -13.85
N LEU A 373 -5.60 -7.18 -14.96
CA LEU A 373 -5.17 -8.56 -15.05
C LEU A 373 -3.91 -8.64 -15.89
N PHE A 374 -2.82 -9.09 -15.27
CA PHE A 374 -1.55 -9.32 -15.93
C PHE A 374 -1.47 -10.79 -16.37
N GLU A 375 -1.49 -11.03 -17.68
CA GLU A 375 -1.57 -12.35 -18.29
C GLU A 375 -0.28 -12.68 -19.07
N VAL A 376 0.29 -13.87 -18.83
CA VAL A 376 1.30 -14.47 -19.73
C VAL A 376 0.59 -15.55 -20.54
N LYS A 377 0.59 -15.44 -21.87
CA LYS A 377 -0.10 -16.39 -22.75
C LYS A 377 0.79 -17.57 -23.12
N THR A 378 0.21 -18.76 -23.25
CA THR A 378 0.95 -19.95 -23.71
C THR A 378 1.58 -19.75 -25.09
N GLN A 379 0.92 -19.00 -25.97
CA GLN A 379 1.41 -18.70 -27.33
C GLN A 379 2.50 -17.60 -27.35
N GLN A 380 2.63 -16.83 -26.26
CA GLN A 380 3.57 -15.72 -26.13
C GLN A 380 4.22 -15.75 -24.73
N PRO A 381 5.00 -16.80 -24.42
CA PRO A 381 5.47 -17.06 -23.06
C PRO A 381 6.44 -16.00 -22.51
N SER A 382 7.03 -15.19 -23.40
CA SER A 382 7.97 -14.14 -23.03
C SER A 382 7.31 -12.76 -22.84
N ARG A 383 5.98 -12.67 -22.88
CA ARG A 383 5.24 -11.40 -22.84
C ARG A 383 4.21 -11.39 -21.72
N LEU A 384 4.16 -10.28 -20.99
CA LEU A 384 3.11 -9.98 -20.04
C LEU A 384 2.16 -8.97 -20.67
N VAL A 385 0.87 -9.30 -20.73
CA VAL A 385 -0.17 -8.41 -21.23
C VAL A 385 -1.00 -7.92 -20.06
N CYS A 386 -1.21 -6.60 -19.95
CA CYS A 386 -2.14 -6.01 -19.00
C CYS A 386 -3.49 -5.81 -19.68
N ARG A 387 -4.55 -6.38 -19.11
CA ARG A 387 -5.96 -6.10 -19.44
C ARG A 387 -6.62 -5.40 -18.29
N TRP A 388 -7.59 -4.52 -18.53
CA TRP A 388 -8.29 -3.86 -17.43
C TRP A 388 -9.75 -3.55 -17.77
N GLY A 389 -10.53 -3.32 -16.72
CA GLY A 389 -11.91 -2.90 -16.82
C GLY A 389 -12.55 -2.63 -15.46
N ASP A 390 -13.85 -2.35 -15.48
CA ASP A 390 -14.54 -1.85 -14.30
C ASP A 390 -14.94 -2.93 -13.32
N ARG A 391 -15.30 -4.14 -13.77
CA ARG A 391 -15.83 -5.22 -12.92
C ARG A 391 -15.18 -6.55 -13.24
N TRP A 392 -14.82 -7.30 -12.20
CA TRP A 392 -14.20 -8.61 -12.31
C TRP A 392 -15.07 -9.63 -13.05
N GLN A 393 -16.39 -9.52 -12.93
CA GLN A 393 -17.36 -10.38 -13.60
C GLN A 393 -17.33 -10.25 -15.13
N ASP A 394 -16.85 -9.12 -15.64
CA ASP A 394 -16.82 -8.80 -17.06
C ASP A 394 -15.45 -9.10 -17.68
N VAL A 395 -14.52 -9.77 -16.98
CA VAL A 395 -13.14 -10.04 -17.45
C VAL A 395 -13.09 -10.69 -18.84
N ALA A 396 -14.07 -11.52 -19.18
CA ALA A 396 -14.15 -12.16 -20.50
C ALA A 396 -14.45 -11.17 -21.64
N GLU A 397 -15.05 -10.01 -21.30
CA GLU A 397 -15.48 -8.96 -22.22
C GLU A 397 -14.47 -7.80 -22.29
N TRP A 398 -13.39 -7.84 -21.51
CA TRP A 398 -12.37 -6.80 -21.54
C TRP A 398 -11.58 -6.83 -22.87
N GLU A 399 -11.89 -5.86 -23.73
CA GLU A 399 -11.25 -5.68 -25.04
C GLU A 399 -9.98 -4.83 -24.99
N THR A 400 -9.82 -4.00 -23.95
CA THR A 400 -8.66 -3.11 -23.84
C THR A 400 -7.48 -3.83 -23.21
N ASP A 401 -6.35 -3.79 -23.90
CA ASP A 401 -5.10 -4.38 -23.43
C ASP A 401 -3.87 -3.58 -23.87
N SER A 402 -2.75 -3.91 -23.24
CA SER A 402 -1.43 -3.38 -23.58
C SER A 402 -0.34 -4.38 -23.18
N GLU A 403 0.81 -4.31 -23.85
CA GLU A 403 1.98 -5.08 -23.46
C GLU A 403 2.62 -4.42 -22.23
N ALA A 404 2.54 -5.11 -21.10
CA ALA A 404 2.98 -4.61 -19.81
C ALA A 404 4.46 -4.81 -19.56
N LEU A 405 5.08 -5.89 -20.05
CA LEU A 405 6.53 -6.10 -20.10
C LEU A 405 6.85 -7.25 -21.07
N PHE A 406 8.11 -7.37 -21.47
CA PHE A 406 8.60 -8.52 -22.22
C PHE A 406 9.96 -9.00 -21.67
N ALA A 407 10.20 -10.30 -21.74
CA ALA A 407 11.49 -10.90 -21.48
C ALA A 407 12.29 -11.05 -22.79
N GLU A 408 13.57 -10.68 -22.76
CA GLU A 408 14.50 -10.86 -23.87
C GLU A 408 14.82 -12.36 -24.08
N ASP A 409 15.49 -12.69 -25.19
CA ASP A 409 16.07 -14.02 -25.44
C ASP A 409 15.12 -15.22 -25.39
N GLN A 410 13.84 -15.02 -25.73
CA GLN A 410 12.82 -16.08 -25.73
C GLN A 410 12.64 -16.79 -24.37
N ALA A 411 13.00 -16.14 -23.25
CA ALA A 411 12.75 -16.68 -21.93
C ALA A 411 11.24 -16.82 -21.65
N THR A 412 10.86 -17.83 -20.88
CA THR A 412 9.46 -18.00 -20.48
C THR A 412 9.24 -17.34 -19.12
N ILE A 413 8.22 -16.49 -19.02
CA ILE A 413 7.77 -15.94 -17.74
C ILE A 413 6.90 -17.00 -17.05
N GLU A 414 7.37 -17.55 -15.93
CA GLU A 414 6.69 -18.63 -15.20
C GLU A 414 5.83 -18.13 -14.04
N ASP A 415 6.14 -16.94 -13.51
CA ASP A 415 5.40 -16.33 -12.42
C ASP A 415 5.59 -14.80 -12.47
N VAL A 416 4.59 -14.07 -11.96
CA VAL A 416 4.58 -12.60 -11.96
C VAL A 416 3.99 -12.11 -10.65
N THR A 417 4.77 -11.30 -9.95
CA THR A 417 4.34 -10.55 -8.77
C THR A 417 4.51 -9.07 -9.02
N ILE A 418 3.51 -8.29 -8.62
CA ILE A 418 3.50 -6.84 -8.76
C ILE A 418 3.10 -6.23 -7.42
N ALA A 419 3.76 -5.14 -7.03
CA ALA A 419 3.23 -4.23 -6.02
C ALA A 419 3.76 -2.81 -6.15
N ALA A 420 3.11 -1.90 -5.44
CA ALA A 420 3.61 -0.54 -5.27
C ALA A 420 4.95 -0.53 -4.51
N HIS A 421 5.89 0.26 -5.03
CA HIS A 421 7.26 0.38 -4.51
C HIS A 421 7.41 1.64 -3.63
N VAL A 422 7.16 2.83 -4.21
CA VAL A 422 7.17 4.13 -3.51
C VAL A 422 5.90 4.91 -3.80
N GLY A 423 5.17 5.26 -2.73
CA GLY A 423 3.96 6.06 -2.83
C GLY A 423 2.87 5.42 -3.68
N ASP A 424 2.08 6.27 -4.32
CA ASP A 424 0.95 5.93 -5.20
C ASP A 424 1.35 5.74 -6.67
N SER A 425 2.57 6.17 -7.06
CA SER A 425 2.94 6.42 -8.46
C SER A 425 3.93 5.44 -9.08
N THR A 426 4.52 4.54 -8.30
CA THR A 426 5.49 3.57 -8.83
C THR A 426 5.17 2.17 -8.33
N CYS A 427 5.26 1.21 -9.24
CA CYS A 427 5.20 -0.21 -8.91
C CYS A 427 6.48 -0.90 -9.36
N THR A 428 6.64 -2.13 -8.90
CA THR A 428 7.71 -3.01 -9.32
C THR A 428 7.11 -4.35 -9.67
N PHE A 429 7.56 -4.89 -10.80
CA PHE A 429 7.34 -6.28 -11.16
C PHE A 429 8.53 -7.09 -10.67
N VAL A 430 8.25 -8.25 -10.09
CA VAL A 430 9.20 -9.34 -9.91
C VAL A 430 8.65 -10.53 -10.68
N VAL A 431 9.45 -11.08 -11.59
CA VAL A 431 9.05 -12.18 -12.47
C VAL A 431 10.05 -13.32 -12.38
N ASP A 432 9.55 -14.55 -12.38
CA ASP A 432 10.41 -15.72 -12.54
C ASP A 432 10.60 -15.98 -14.04
N LEU A 433 11.84 -15.94 -14.51
CA LEU A 433 12.20 -16.27 -15.89
C LEU A 433 12.83 -17.65 -15.96
N LEU A 434 12.25 -18.52 -16.77
CA LEU A 434 12.84 -19.79 -17.18
C LEU A 434 13.75 -19.57 -18.38
N HIS A 435 15.05 -19.76 -18.17
CA HIS A 435 16.07 -19.71 -19.20
C HIS A 435 16.97 -20.95 -19.10
N GLY A 436 17.13 -21.70 -20.19
CA GLY A 436 17.98 -22.89 -20.19
C GLY A 436 17.54 -24.02 -19.25
N GLY A 437 16.26 -24.03 -18.82
CA GLY A 437 15.72 -25.00 -17.86
C GLY A 437 15.92 -24.60 -16.39
N GLU A 438 16.50 -23.43 -16.12
CA GLU A 438 16.64 -22.87 -14.78
C GLU A 438 15.75 -21.64 -14.64
N SER A 439 15.01 -21.56 -13.53
CA SER A 439 14.11 -20.45 -13.22
C SER A 439 14.80 -19.51 -12.25
N SER A 440 14.80 -18.20 -12.52
CA SER A 440 15.46 -17.20 -11.67
C SER A 440 14.63 -15.91 -11.59
N PRO A 441 14.69 -15.16 -10.48
CA PRO A 441 13.92 -13.94 -10.32
C PRO A 441 14.58 -12.75 -11.04
N TYR A 442 13.74 -11.97 -11.71
CA TYR A 442 14.09 -10.71 -12.35
C TYR A 442 13.11 -9.63 -11.89
N TYR A 443 13.48 -8.37 -12.01
CA TYR A 443 12.61 -7.26 -11.67
C TYR A 443 12.70 -6.11 -12.66
N VAL A 444 11.67 -5.26 -12.63
CA VAL A 444 11.66 -3.96 -13.32
C VAL A 444 10.77 -2.98 -12.55
N GLN A 445 11.15 -1.71 -12.54
CA GLN A 445 10.40 -0.62 -11.89
C GLN A 445 9.88 0.34 -12.95
N PRO A 446 8.79 -0.01 -13.65
CA PRO A 446 8.38 0.75 -14.80
C PRO A 446 7.74 2.07 -14.41
N VAL A 447 7.84 3.03 -15.34
CA VAL A 447 7.15 4.31 -15.21
C VAL A 447 5.63 4.14 -15.38
N ASP A 448 5.20 3.19 -16.22
CA ASP A 448 3.79 2.85 -16.43
C ASP A 448 3.60 1.33 -16.33
N VAL A 449 2.79 0.86 -15.38
CA VAL A 449 2.64 -0.60 -15.16
C VAL A 449 1.91 -1.32 -16.27
N ALA A 450 1.10 -0.62 -17.06
CA ALA A 450 0.39 -1.24 -18.17
C ALA A 450 1.23 -1.22 -19.45
N VAL A 451 2.29 -0.41 -19.51
CA VAL A 451 3.14 -0.24 -20.68
C VAL A 451 4.61 -0.15 -20.25
N ALA A 452 5.13 -1.19 -19.58
CA ALA A 452 6.57 -1.24 -19.33
C ALA A 452 7.27 -1.68 -20.61
N MET A 453 8.12 -0.80 -21.11
CA MET A 453 9.04 -1.09 -22.21
C MET A 453 10.48 -1.24 -21.69
N GLU A 454 10.67 -1.20 -20.38
CA GLU A 454 11.94 -1.30 -19.69
C GLU A 454 12.41 -2.76 -19.58
N SER A 455 13.70 -3.00 -19.82
CA SER A 455 14.29 -4.34 -19.74
C SER A 455 14.30 -4.86 -18.30
N LEU A 456 14.02 -6.17 -18.18
CA LEU A 456 14.13 -6.91 -16.92
C LEU A 456 15.59 -6.99 -16.46
N GLN A 457 15.81 -6.77 -15.17
CA GLN A 457 17.12 -6.89 -14.52
C GLN A 457 17.11 -8.12 -13.60
N PRO A 458 18.20 -8.89 -13.53
CA PRO A 458 18.30 -9.96 -12.53
C PRO A 458 18.07 -9.39 -11.14
N LEU A 459 17.31 -10.09 -10.29
CA LEU A 459 17.18 -9.77 -8.88
C LEU A 459 18.24 -10.55 -8.10
N PRO A 460 19.30 -9.91 -7.57
CA PRO A 460 20.26 -10.58 -6.70
C PRO A 460 19.56 -11.19 -5.49
N PHE A 461 20.11 -12.28 -4.97
CA PHE A 461 19.62 -12.93 -3.76
C PHE A 461 20.77 -13.44 -2.90
N SER A 462 20.57 -13.46 -1.58
CA SER A 462 21.56 -13.99 -0.63
C SER A 462 21.32 -15.45 -0.24
N THR A 463 20.32 -16.10 -0.84
CA THR A 463 19.87 -17.45 -0.47
C THR A 463 20.83 -18.53 -0.96
N PRO A 464 20.91 -19.70 -0.28
CA PRO A 464 21.79 -20.79 -0.68
C PRO A 464 21.46 -21.44 -2.04
N THR A 465 20.21 -21.35 -2.48
CA THR A 465 19.73 -21.84 -3.77
C THR A 465 18.82 -20.80 -4.41
N THR A 466 18.63 -20.89 -5.72
CA THR A 466 17.81 -19.96 -6.49
C THR A 466 16.37 -19.88 -5.95
N PRO A 467 15.90 -18.69 -5.53
CA PRO A 467 14.54 -18.48 -5.08
C PRO A 467 13.59 -18.33 -6.26
N SER A 468 12.31 -18.56 -6.01
CA SER A 468 11.24 -18.50 -7.01
C SER A 468 9.90 -18.21 -6.36
N ARG A 469 8.93 -17.76 -7.15
CA ARG A 469 7.52 -17.55 -6.77
C ARG A 469 7.39 -16.63 -5.57
N LEU A 470 8.09 -15.51 -5.64
CA LEU A 470 8.05 -14.50 -4.59
C LEU A 470 6.60 -14.02 -4.39
N ARG A 471 6.16 -13.84 -3.15
CA ARG A 471 4.84 -13.30 -2.81
C ARG A 471 5.01 -12.21 -1.77
N ILE A 472 4.38 -11.07 -2.01
CA ILE A 472 4.46 -9.92 -1.13
C ILE A 472 3.43 -10.11 -0.02
N VAL A 473 3.90 -10.11 1.21
CA VAL A 473 3.06 -10.27 2.40
C VAL A 473 2.56 -8.90 2.86
N ASN A 474 3.46 -7.94 2.95
CA ASN A 474 3.18 -6.56 3.28
C ASN A 474 4.37 -5.66 2.88
N ARG A 475 4.20 -4.35 2.95
CA ARG A 475 5.22 -3.38 2.56
C ARG A 475 5.18 -2.11 3.40
N SER A 476 6.32 -1.42 3.45
CA SER A 476 6.51 -0.13 4.09
C SER A 476 7.66 0.58 3.41
N ARG A 477 7.40 1.72 2.76
CA ARG A 477 8.38 2.56 2.04
C ARG A 477 9.67 1.87 1.62
N ASN A 478 9.76 1.47 0.35
CA ASN A 478 10.89 0.72 -0.21
C ASN A 478 11.14 -0.65 0.42
N TYR A 479 10.43 -1.08 1.45
CA TYR A 479 10.63 -2.39 2.06
C TYR A 479 9.48 -3.31 1.72
N TRP A 480 9.78 -4.47 1.17
CA TRP A 480 8.82 -5.55 0.97
C TRP A 480 9.15 -6.69 1.92
N LEU A 481 8.20 -7.06 2.76
CA LEU A 481 8.23 -8.35 3.46
C LEU A 481 7.62 -9.39 2.52
N VAL A 482 8.37 -10.44 2.23
CA VAL A 482 8.00 -11.43 1.22
C VAL A 482 8.10 -12.85 1.74
N THR A 483 7.43 -13.76 1.03
CA THR A 483 7.74 -15.19 1.07
C THR A 483 8.17 -15.66 -0.30
N TYR A 484 8.92 -16.75 -0.38
CA TYR A 484 9.34 -17.34 -1.65
C TYR A 484 9.61 -18.83 -1.48
N LEU A 485 9.69 -19.56 -2.59
CA LEU A 485 10.08 -20.96 -2.61
C LEU A 485 11.54 -21.13 -3.00
N ARG A 486 12.23 -22.04 -2.33
CA ARG A 486 13.53 -22.56 -2.78
C ARG A 486 13.73 -23.99 -2.31
N THR A 487 14.72 -24.66 -2.89
CA THR A 487 15.09 -26.02 -2.49
C THR A 487 15.87 -25.97 -1.16
N ALA A 488 15.38 -26.67 -0.14
CA ALA A 488 16.08 -26.82 1.13
C ALA A 488 17.26 -27.80 0.99
N SER A 489 18.13 -27.85 2.01
CA SER A 489 19.29 -28.76 2.05
C SER A 489 18.92 -30.25 1.89
N ALA A 490 17.70 -30.62 2.30
CA ALA A 490 17.13 -31.96 2.14
C ALA A 490 16.56 -32.26 0.74
N GLY A 491 16.65 -31.32 -0.22
CA GLY A 491 16.16 -31.48 -1.58
C GLY A 491 14.66 -31.20 -1.78
N GLN A 492 13.92 -30.93 -0.70
CA GLN A 492 12.50 -30.54 -0.75
C GLN A 492 12.35 -29.04 -1.02
N ARG A 493 11.36 -28.65 -1.81
CA ARG A 493 10.99 -27.24 -1.99
C ARG A 493 10.13 -26.77 -0.82
N ARG A 494 10.60 -25.72 -0.14
CA ARG A 494 9.97 -25.18 1.07
C ARG A 494 9.72 -23.69 0.94
N LEU A 495 8.84 -23.18 1.80
CA LEU A 495 8.51 -21.77 1.90
C LEU A 495 9.47 -21.07 2.86
N PHE A 496 10.01 -19.94 2.44
CA PHE A 496 10.95 -19.13 3.22
C PHE A 496 10.45 -17.70 3.34
N TRP A 497 10.83 -17.05 4.44
CA TRP A 497 10.64 -15.63 4.65
C TRP A 497 11.84 -14.85 4.11
N GLY A 498 11.57 -13.67 3.57
CA GLY A 498 12.62 -12.76 3.12
C GLY A 498 12.15 -11.32 3.08
N PHE A 499 13.05 -10.45 2.69
CA PHE A 499 12.72 -9.06 2.37
C PHE A 499 13.49 -8.57 1.15
N ILE A 500 13.00 -7.47 0.59
CA ILE A 500 13.73 -6.65 -0.39
C ILE A 500 13.66 -5.21 0.09
N ASP A 501 14.81 -4.58 0.30
CA ASP A 501 14.91 -3.14 0.52
C ASP A 501 15.30 -2.44 -0.78
N TRP A 502 14.32 -1.85 -1.43
CA TRP A 502 14.48 -1.13 -2.67
C TRP A 502 15.13 0.25 -2.52
N SER A 503 15.45 0.67 -1.30
CA SER A 503 16.29 1.85 -1.09
C SER A 503 17.76 1.56 -1.36
N ASP A 504 18.14 0.28 -1.43
CA ASP A 504 19.48 -0.14 -1.80
C ASP A 504 19.73 0.11 -3.29
N PRO A 505 20.94 0.59 -3.67
CA PRO A 505 21.31 0.76 -5.08
C PRO A 505 21.29 -0.55 -5.88
N THR A 506 21.32 -1.69 -5.20
CA THR A 506 21.23 -3.03 -5.77
C THR A 506 20.25 -3.84 -4.92
N PRO A 507 18.93 -3.67 -5.13
CA PRO A 507 17.90 -4.35 -4.36
C PRO A 507 18.17 -5.85 -4.40
N THR A 508 18.26 -6.47 -3.23
CA THR A 508 18.60 -7.89 -3.07
C THR A 508 17.49 -8.59 -2.29
N LEU A 509 17.11 -9.80 -2.71
CA LEU A 509 16.27 -10.67 -1.90
C LEU A 509 17.11 -11.30 -0.78
N GLU A 510 16.85 -10.86 0.44
CA GLU A 510 17.53 -11.35 1.64
C GLU A 510 16.65 -12.31 2.44
N GLU A 511 17.25 -13.39 2.95
CA GLU A 511 16.55 -14.40 3.75
C GLU A 511 16.44 -14.02 5.22
N LEU A 512 15.26 -14.20 5.80
CA LEU A 512 14.99 -14.02 7.22
C LEU A 512 15.10 -15.37 7.95
N SER A 513 16.33 -15.74 8.30
CA SER A 513 16.64 -17.07 8.88
C SER A 513 16.55 -17.15 10.41
N THR A 514 16.25 -16.04 11.09
CA THR A 514 16.13 -15.99 12.55
C THR A 514 14.83 -15.33 13.00
N PRO A 515 14.27 -15.71 14.17
CA PRO A 515 13.06 -15.08 14.69
C PRO A 515 13.20 -13.56 14.88
N ALA A 516 14.35 -13.09 15.37
CA ALA A 516 14.61 -11.67 15.59
C ALA A 516 14.61 -10.87 14.28
N ALA A 517 15.19 -11.42 13.20
CA ALA A 517 15.17 -10.78 11.89
C ALA A 517 13.74 -10.72 11.31
N LEU A 518 12.95 -11.79 11.47
CA LEU A 518 11.55 -11.79 11.05
C LEU A 518 10.71 -10.78 11.84
N GLU A 519 10.88 -10.73 13.16
CA GLU A 519 10.21 -9.77 14.03
C GLU A 519 10.55 -8.32 13.64
N GLU A 520 11.82 -8.03 13.36
CA GLU A 520 12.25 -6.73 12.86
C GLU A 520 11.60 -6.40 11.52
N ALA A 521 11.60 -7.33 10.57
CA ALA A 521 10.98 -7.14 9.26
C ALA A 521 9.46 -6.93 9.36
N GLN A 522 8.78 -7.68 10.25
CA GLN A 522 7.35 -7.53 10.56
C GLN A 522 7.07 -6.14 11.16
N ALA A 523 7.88 -5.69 12.12
CA ALA A 523 7.76 -4.36 12.72
C ALA A 523 7.96 -3.23 11.69
N ILE A 524 8.91 -3.40 10.75
CA ILE A 524 9.16 -2.44 9.65
C ILE A 524 7.92 -2.26 8.77
N VAL A 525 7.18 -3.34 8.47
CA VAL A 525 5.95 -3.29 7.66
C VAL A 525 4.68 -3.01 8.48
N GLY A 526 4.84 -2.80 9.79
CA GLY A 526 3.75 -2.45 10.71
C GLY A 526 2.86 -3.63 11.07
N PHE A 527 3.34 -4.87 10.94
CA PHE A 527 2.75 -5.98 11.68
C PHE A 527 3.03 -5.83 13.17
N ILE A 528 2.10 -6.39 13.95
CA ILE A 528 2.02 -6.26 15.39
C ILE A 528 2.56 -7.57 15.95
#